data_AF-A0A8T7JK63-F1
#
_entry.id   AF-A0A8T7JK63-F1
#
_cell.length_a   1.000
_cell.length_b   1.000
_cell.length_c   1.000
_cell.angle_alpha   90.00
_cell.angle_beta   90.00
_cell.angle_gamma   90.00
#
_symmetry.space_group_name_H-M   'P 1'
#
loop_
_entity.id
_entity.type
_entity.pdbx_description
1 polymer ?
#
loop_
_entity_poly.entity_id
_entity_poly.type
_entity_poly.pdbx_seq_one_letter_code
_entity_poly.pdbx_strand_id
1 'polypeptide(L)'
;MKKILSCCPVASVESMNLIPADFQFQPGKPVSAFQANVWWLQESEASVCMRDENQRIHYINRYTDREGYLSSIDQAIRECIHLRRGYELEIDSIKNAFIQMDITLTPVFELFSQEVKFSWNRHTNWRQYEVVSNDWCQLQYPDHPISTQNVVKPVKNKKLVEQEVIWHTNQTMDDAMKVVKAFKEKWALGDTKQGRKGIVK
;
A
#
# COMPACT_ATOMS: atom_id res chain seq x y z
N MET A 1 5.92 26.64 5.53
CA MET A 1 5.17 25.37 5.65
C MET A 1 5.86 24.34 4.77
N LYS A 2 6.63 23.43 5.37
CA LYS A 2 7.38 22.41 4.63
C LYS A 2 6.41 21.32 4.15
N LYS A 3 6.43 21.04 2.85
CA LYS A 3 5.66 20.01 2.14
C LYS A 3 6.37 18.68 2.34
N ILE A 4 5.75 17.70 3.01
CA ILE A 4 6.42 16.41 3.33
C ILE A 4 5.66 15.20 2.76
N LEU A 5 4.49 15.39 2.13
CA LEU A 5 3.75 14.31 1.47
C LEU A 5 3.77 14.37 -0.06
N SER A 6 4.64 15.19 -0.68
CA SER A 6 4.60 15.36 -2.14
C SER A 6 5.12 14.17 -2.95
N CYS A 7 5.61 13.10 -2.30
CA CYS A 7 6.22 11.96 -2.97
C CYS A 7 5.48 10.63 -2.73
N CYS A 8 4.35 10.61 -2.01
CA CYS A 8 3.56 9.38 -1.86
C CYS A 8 2.07 9.68 -2.01
N PRO A 9 1.33 8.88 -2.80
CA PRO A 9 -0.07 9.10 -3.07
C PRO A 9 -0.90 8.76 -1.83
N VAL A 10 -1.52 9.79 -1.26
CA VAL A 10 -2.49 9.67 -0.19
C VAL A 10 -3.83 9.26 -0.78
N ALA A 11 -4.34 8.10 -0.39
CA ALA A 11 -5.66 7.62 -0.81
C ALA A 11 -6.79 8.24 0.03
N SER A 12 -6.59 8.36 1.34
CA SER A 12 -7.57 8.95 2.26
C SER A 12 -6.92 9.44 3.56
N VAL A 13 -7.68 10.23 4.33
CA VAL A 13 -7.32 10.67 5.67
C VAL A 13 -8.48 10.38 6.60
N GLU A 14 -8.20 9.77 7.75
CA GLU A 14 -9.20 9.43 8.75
C GLU A 14 -8.82 10.04 10.10
N SER A 15 -9.76 10.71 10.75
CA SER A 15 -9.57 11.17 12.13
C SER A 15 -9.91 10.02 13.08
N MET A 16 -8.95 9.62 13.91
CA MET A 16 -9.08 8.50 14.85
C MET A 16 -8.76 8.94 16.27
N ASN A 17 -9.47 8.36 17.24
CA ASN A 17 -9.09 8.46 18.65
C ASN A 17 -8.20 7.27 18.98
N LEU A 18 -6.96 7.54 19.33
CA LEU A 18 -5.91 6.54 19.46
C LEU A 18 -5.40 6.45 20.89
N ILE A 19 -5.07 5.24 21.31
CA ILE A 19 -4.36 4.95 22.55
C ILE A 19 -3.16 4.05 22.23
N PRO A 20 -2.05 4.15 22.99
CA PRO A 20 -0.93 3.24 22.82
C PRO A 20 -1.36 1.79 22.98
N ALA A 21 -0.78 0.89 22.18
CA ALA A 21 -1.11 -0.54 22.23
C ALA A 21 -0.75 -1.18 23.58
N ASP A 22 0.25 -0.63 24.28
CA ASP A 22 0.69 -1.05 25.62
C ASP A 22 -0.05 -0.36 26.77
N PHE A 23 -1.11 0.41 26.47
CA PHE A 23 -1.88 1.12 27.49
C PHE A 23 -2.52 0.16 28.49
N GLN A 24 -2.19 0.33 29.78
CA GLN A 24 -2.73 -0.48 30.85
C GLN A 24 -4.13 -0.01 31.25
N PHE A 25 -5.13 -0.82 30.89
CA PHE A 25 -6.54 -0.54 31.16
C PHE A 25 -6.89 -0.55 32.66
N GLN A 26 -7.66 0.44 33.10
CA GLN A 26 -8.33 0.46 34.39
C GLN A 26 -9.85 0.45 34.20
N PRO A 27 -10.56 -0.65 34.55
CA PRO A 27 -12.00 -0.75 34.40
C PRO A 27 -12.79 0.40 35.06
N GLY A 28 -13.80 0.90 34.35
CA GLY A 28 -14.72 1.92 34.86
C GLY A 28 -14.20 3.35 34.88
N LYS A 29 -12.96 3.60 34.43
CA LYS A 29 -12.42 4.96 34.29
C LYS A 29 -12.45 5.44 32.84
N PRO A 30 -12.73 6.73 32.59
CA PRO A 30 -12.57 7.33 31.27
C PRO A 30 -11.10 7.29 30.84
N VAL A 31 -10.88 7.12 29.54
CA VAL A 31 -9.54 7.06 28.94
C VAL A 31 -9.32 8.30 28.09
N SER A 32 -8.19 8.99 28.29
CA SER A 32 -7.82 10.10 27.41
C SER A 32 -7.22 9.52 26.13
N ALA A 33 -8.01 9.47 25.07
CA ALA A 33 -7.53 9.08 23.74
C ALA A 33 -6.98 10.30 22.99
N PHE A 34 -5.88 10.11 22.29
CA PHE A 34 -5.27 11.12 21.43
C PHE A 34 -6.01 11.15 20.09
N GLN A 35 -6.64 12.28 19.76
CA GLN A 35 -7.25 12.45 18.45
C GLN A 35 -6.19 12.83 17.41
N ALA A 36 -6.03 12.02 16.37
CA ALA A 36 -5.02 12.21 15.34
C ALA A 36 -5.59 11.99 13.94
N ASN A 37 -4.98 12.64 12.95
CA ASN A 37 -5.21 12.33 11.55
C ASN A 37 -4.28 11.19 11.12
N VAL A 38 -4.87 10.07 10.71
CA VAL A 38 -4.19 8.92 10.13
C VAL A 38 -4.30 9.00 8.62
N TRP A 39 -3.15 8.98 7.95
CA TRP A 39 -3.04 9.07 6.50
C TRP A 39 -2.94 7.66 5.91
N TRP A 40 -3.76 7.35 4.92
CA TRP A 40 -3.71 6.06 4.23
C TRP A 40 -2.94 6.21 2.92
N LEU A 41 -1.69 5.73 2.92
CA LEU A 41 -0.84 5.75 1.73
C LEU A 41 -1.12 4.54 0.86
N GLN A 42 -1.24 4.76 -0.45
CA GLN A 42 -1.29 3.69 -1.43
C GLN A 42 0.12 3.19 -1.72
N GLU A 43 0.38 1.92 -1.39
CA GLU A 43 1.55 1.17 -1.81
C GLU A 43 1.13 0.15 -2.86
N SER A 44 2.06 -0.25 -3.72
CA SER A 44 1.81 -1.30 -4.72
C SER A 44 2.92 -2.32 -4.75
N GLU A 45 2.57 -3.52 -5.19
CA GLU A 45 3.51 -4.63 -5.28
C GLU A 45 3.24 -5.44 -6.52
N ALA A 46 4.29 -5.67 -7.31
CA ALA A 46 4.26 -6.54 -8.47
C ALA A 46 4.94 -7.86 -8.11
N SER A 47 4.18 -8.94 -8.13
CA SER A 47 4.69 -10.31 -8.00
C SER A 47 4.82 -10.93 -9.37
N VAL A 48 6.03 -11.38 -9.71
CA VAL A 48 6.28 -12.16 -10.93
C VAL A 48 6.06 -13.62 -10.59
N CYS A 49 5.08 -14.21 -11.25
CA CYS A 49 4.63 -15.57 -11.02
C CYS A 49 4.77 -16.40 -12.30
N MET A 50 4.92 -17.70 -12.13
CA MET A 50 4.88 -18.66 -13.23
C MET A 50 3.89 -19.76 -12.90
N ARG A 51 3.02 -20.07 -13.85
CA ARG A 51 2.11 -21.21 -13.78
C ARG A 51 2.71 -22.36 -14.56
N ASP A 52 2.82 -23.53 -13.93
CA ASP A 52 3.27 -24.75 -14.61
C ASP A 52 2.12 -25.50 -15.32
N GLU A 53 2.44 -26.61 -15.99
CA GLU A 53 1.49 -27.46 -16.70
C GLU A 53 0.38 -28.02 -15.79
N ASN A 54 0.70 -28.23 -14.51
CA ASN A 54 -0.23 -28.69 -13.49
C ASN A 54 -1.03 -27.54 -12.86
N GLN A 55 -1.00 -26.34 -13.47
CA GLN A 55 -1.62 -25.12 -13.00
C GLN A 55 -1.13 -24.64 -11.61
N ARG A 56 0.03 -25.13 -11.14
CA ARG A 56 0.61 -24.65 -9.87
C ARG A 56 1.30 -23.32 -10.08
N ILE A 57 1.11 -22.41 -9.13
CA ILE A 57 1.68 -21.06 -9.15
C ILE A 57 2.99 -21.07 -8.37
N HIS A 58 4.05 -20.62 -9.03
CA HIS A 58 5.39 -20.44 -8.48
C HIS A 58 5.69 -18.94 -8.41
N TYR A 59 5.98 -18.43 -7.21
CA TYR A 59 6.37 -17.03 -7.01
C TYR A 59 7.87 -16.90 -7.26
N ILE A 60 8.25 -16.16 -8.30
CA ILE A 60 9.65 -16.02 -8.73
C ILE A 60 10.28 -14.81 -8.06
N ASN A 61 9.63 -13.65 -8.16
CA ASN A 61 10.18 -12.39 -7.67
C ASN A 61 9.09 -11.42 -7.23
N ARG A 62 9.50 -10.39 -6.48
CA ARG A 62 8.62 -9.38 -5.89
C ARG A 62 9.26 -8.00 -5.99
N TYR A 63 8.53 -7.06 -6.56
CA TYR A 63 8.91 -5.66 -6.69
C TYR A 63 7.94 -4.79 -5.91
N THR A 64 8.41 -4.19 -4.82
CA THR A 64 7.59 -3.30 -4.00
C THR A 64 7.79 -1.86 -4.41
N ASP A 65 6.71 -1.14 -4.60
CA ASP A 65 6.69 0.31 -4.74
C ASP A 65 5.93 0.91 -3.56
N ARG A 66 6.71 1.34 -2.57
CA ARG A 66 6.22 1.99 -1.35
C ARG A 66 5.85 3.45 -1.57
N GLU A 67 6.25 4.01 -2.71
CA GLU A 67 5.92 5.37 -3.12
C GLU A 67 4.63 5.39 -3.94
N GLY A 68 4.03 4.22 -4.26
CA GLY A 68 2.69 4.13 -4.84
C GLY A 68 2.56 4.57 -6.29
N TYR A 69 3.67 4.84 -6.99
CA TYR A 69 3.70 5.31 -8.38
C TYR A 69 3.58 4.18 -9.42
N LEU A 70 3.31 2.95 -8.98
CA LEU A 70 3.17 1.76 -9.83
C LEU A 70 4.42 1.48 -10.69
N SER A 71 5.59 1.94 -10.23
CA SER A 71 6.88 1.80 -10.92
C SER A 71 7.40 0.35 -10.89
N SER A 72 6.95 -0.44 -9.91
CA SER A 72 7.23 -1.87 -9.79
C SER A 72 6.75 -2.68 -11.00
N ILE A 73 5.68 -2.23 -11.67
CA ILE A 73 5.12 -2.88 -12.87
C ILE A 73 6.17 -2.96 -13.99
N ASP A 74 6.92 -1.88 -14.22
CA ASP A 74 7.86 -1.82 -15.35
C ASP A 74 9.05 -2.78 -15.15
N GLN A 75 9.46 -2.99 -13.89
CA GLN A 75 10.49 -3.96 -13.55
C GLN A 75 9.97 -5.39 -13.72
N ALA A 76 8.76 -5.68 -13.25
CA ALA A 76 8.11 -6.97 -13.38
C ALA A 76 7.88 -7.35 -14.87
N ILE A 77 7.47 -6.40 -15.72
CA ILE A 77 7.30 -6.63 -17.17
C ILE A 77 8.62 -7.04 -17.81
N ARG A 78 9.73 -6.35 -17.50
CA ARG A 78 11.04 -6.72 -18.05
C ARG A 78 11.43 -8.13 -17.65
N GLU A 79 11.24 -8.50 -16.39
CA GLU A 79 11.54 -9.85 -15.91
C GLU A 79 10.66 -10.90 -16.59
N CYS A 80 9.35 -10.66 -16.70
CA CYS A 80 8.44 -11.54 -17.43
C CYS A 80 8.81 -11.70 -18.92
N ILE A 81 9.29 -10.65 -19.59
CA ILE A 81 9.81 -10.74 -20.96
C ILE A 81 11.07 -11.61 -21.02
N HIS A 82 11.96 -11.50 -20.03
CA HIS A 82 13.13 -12.36 -19.93
C HIS A 82 12.74 -13.83 -19.69
N LEU A 83 11.78 -14.09 -18.80
CA LEU A 83 11.26 -15.43 -18.53
C LEU A 83 10.60 -16.03 -19.78
N ARG A 84 9.82 -15.24 -20.52
CA ARG A 84 9.22 -15.67 -21.78
C ARG A 84 10.28 -16.18 -22.77
N ARG A 85 11.38 -15.44 -22.91
CA ARG A 85 12.49 -15.82 -23.81
C ARG A 85 13.28 -17.01 -23.28
N GLY A 86 13.58 -17.05 -21.98
CA GLY A 86 14.41 -18.09 -21.38
C GLY A 86 13.73 -19.45 -21.26
N TYR A 87 12.40 -19.47 -21.14
CA TYR A 87 11.60 -20.71 -21.07
C TYR A 87 10.81 -20.99 -22.35
N GLU A 88 11.05 -20.23 -23.43
CA GLU A 88 10.37 -20.38 -24.72
C GLU A 88 8.84 -20.41 -24.59
N LEU A 89 8.29 -19.50 -23.78
CA LEU A 89 6.84 -19.44 -23.52
C LEU A 89 6.11 -18.77 -24.69
N GLU A 90 5.22 -19.54 -25.32
CA GLU A 90 4.35 -19.08 -26.40
C GLU A 90 2.97 -18.63 -25.87
N ILE A 91 2.18 -18.00 -26.73
CA ILE A 91 0.88 -17.42 -26.35
C ILE A 91 -0.14 -18.52 -25.99
N ASP A 92 -0.04 -19.66 -26.66
CA ASP A 92 -0.87 -20.85 -26.50
C ASP A 92 -0.29 -21.85 -25.48
N SER A 93 0.87 -21.55 -24.89
CA SER A 93 1.50 -22.41 -23.89
C SER A 93 0.62 -22.54 -22.64
N ILE A 94 0.44 -23.78 -22.16
CA ILE A 94 -0.23 -24.07 -20.89
C ILE A 94 0.56 -23.45 -19.73
N LYS A 95 1.90 -23.56 -19.80
CA LYS A 95 2.83 -22.89 -18.91
C LYS A 95 2.89 -21.41 -19.27
N ASN A 96 2.77 -20.54 -18.28
CA ASN A 96 2.80 -19.10 -18.51
C ASN A 96 3.49 -18.34 -17.38
N ALA A 97 4.04 -17.17 -17.70
CA ALA A 97 4.47 -16.21 -16.70
C ALA A 97 3.44 -15.08 -16.63
N PHE A 98 3.17 -14.57 -15.43
CA PHE A 98 2.20 -13.51 -15.22
C PHE A 98 2.62 -12.59 -14.08
N ILE A 99 2.11 -11.36 -14.12
CA ILE A 99 2.32 -10.35 -13.08
C ILE A 99 1.03 -10.21 -12.30
N GLN A 100 1.11 -10.53 -11.02
CA GLN A 100 0.05 -10.24 -10.06
C GLN A 100 0.38 -8.93 -9.34
N MET A 101 -0.53 -7.96 -9.43
CA MET A 101 -0.43 -6.70 -8.70
C MET A 101 -1.28 -6.73 -7.45
N ASP A 102 -0.68 -6.30 -6.34
CA ASP A 102 -1.38 -6.06 -5.09
C ASP A 102 -1.34 -4.54 -4.79
N ILE A 103 -2.50 -3.93 -4.59
CA ILE A 103 -2.64 -2.54 -4.12
C ILE A 103 -3.01 -2.56 -2.65
N THR A 104 -2.20 -1.92 -1.82
CA THR A 104 -2.40 -1.91 -0.37
C THR A 104 -2.44 -0.50 0.18
N LEU A 105 -3.32 -0.25 1.15
CA LEU A 105 -3.29 0.98 1.95
C LEU A 105 -2.58 0.71 3.28
N THR A 106 -1.60 1.54 3.58
CA THR A 106 -0.89 1.53 4.86
C THR A 106 -1.25 2.79 5.66
N PRO A 107 -1.75 2.67 6.90
CA PRO A 107 -2.01 3.81 7.75
C PRO A 107 -0.72 4.32 8.38
N VAL A 108 -0.50 5.63 8.28
CA VAL A 108 0.70 6.29 8.77
C VAL A 108 0.40 7.62 9.46
N PHE A 109 1.32 8.05 10.33
CA PHE A 109 1.39 9.44 10.77
C PHE A 109 2.30 10.27 9.87
N GLU A 110 2.00 11.56 9.80
CA GLU A 110 2.93 12.57 9.28
C GLU A 110 4.07 12.72 10.28
N LEU A 111 5.26 12.17 9.99
CA LEU A 111 6.43 12.26 10.87
C LEU A 111 6.95 13.71 10.89
N PHE A 112 6.79 14.39 12.01
CA PHE A 112 7.10 15.84 12.16
C PHE A 112 8.54 16.18 12.58
N SER A 113 9.43 15.23 12.88
CA SER A 113 10.63 15.58 13.67
C SER A 113 11.99 15.55 12.96
N GLN A 114 12.20 14.83 11.85
CA GLN A 114 13.52 14.78 11.20
C GLN A 114 13.44 14.74 9.67
N GLU A 115 14.23 15.61 9.00
CA GLU A 115 14.56 15.47 7.59
C GLU A 115 15.40 14.18 7.44
N VAL A 116 14.74 13.06 7.16
CA VAL A 116 15.44 11.79 6.95
C VAL A 116 16.17 11.86 5.61
N LYS A 117 17.51 11.80 5.68
CA LYS A 117 18.36 11.76 4.49
C LYS A 117 18.08 10.48 3.70
N PHE A 118 17.69 10.68 2.45
CA PHE A 118 17.41 9.66 1.45
C PHE A 118 18.60 8.72 1.23
N SER A 119 18.36 7.41 1.24
CA SER A 119 19.34 6.42 0.76
C SER A 119 18.64 5.29 0.00
N TRP A 120 19.07 5.05 -1.24
CA TRP A 120 18.60 3.96 -2.12
C TRP A 120 19.15 2.59 -1.70
N ASN A 121 19.09 2.23 -0.42
CA ASN A 121 19.63 0.96 0.03
C ASN A 121 18.54 -0.12 0.11
N ARG A 122 18.68 -1.14 -0.75
CA ARG A 122 17.78 -2.29 -0.96
C ARG A 122 17.43 -3.07 0.32
N HIS A 123 18.26 -2.97 1.35
CA HIS A 123 18.11 -3.74 2.60
C HIS A 123 17.42 -2.98 3.72
N THR A 124 17.08 -1.72 3.52
CA THR A 124 16.51 -0.90 4.57
C THR A 124 15.04 -0.67 4.34
N ASN A 125 14.24 -1.07 5.32
CA ASN A 125 12.80 -0.84 5.36
C ASN A 125 12.47 0.63 5.69
N TRP A 126 13.18 1.60 5.12
CA TRP A 126 12.89 3.01 5.37
C TRP A 126 11.52 3.35 4.83
N ARG A 127 10.64 3.79 5.71
CA ARG A 127 9.40 4.48 5.38
C ARG A 127 9.59 5.90 5.85
N GLN A 128 9.29 6.88 5.01
CA GLN A 128 9.25 8.30 5.40
C GLN A 128 8.15 8.60 6.44
N TYR A 129 7.43 7.57 6.88
CA TYR A 129 6.21 7.64 7.64
C TYR A 129 6.21 6.58 8.75
N GLU A 130 5.70 6.96 9.90
CA GLU A 130 5.54 6.09 11.05
C GLU A 130 4.24 5.30 10.90
N VAL A 131 4.37 3.98 10.84
CA VAL A 131 3.22 3.09 10.66
C VAL A 131 2.45 3.05 11.97
N VAL A 132 1.17 3.39 11.94
CA VAL A 132 0.34 3.53 13.15
C VAL A 132 0.03 2.17 13.80
N SER A 133 0.01 1.12 13.01
CA SER A 133 -0.78 -0.07 13.28
C SER A 133 -0.17 -1.10 14.23
N ASN A 134 1.12 -0.98 14.54
CA ASN A 134 1.77 -1.84 15.53
C ASN A 134 1.73 -1.23 16.95
N ASP A 135 1.69 0.10 17.05
CA ASP A 135 1.89 0.81 18.32
C ASP A 135 0.62 1.47 18.85
N TRP A 136 -0.48 1.42 18.07
CA TRP A 136 -1.72 2.13 18.40
C TRP A 136 -2.98 1.29 18.23
N CYS A 137 -3.91 1.50 19.16
CA CYS A 137 -5.27 1.02 19.10
C CYS A 137 -6.26 2.18 18.94
N GLN A 138 -7.36 1.93 18.23
CA GLN A 138 -8.48 2.84 18.06
C GLN A 138 -9.53 2.64 19.16
N LEU A 139 -10.02 3.74 19.70
CA LEU A 139 -11.19 3.82 20.57
C LEU A 139 -12.32 4.55 19.85
N GLN A 140 -13.53 3.99 19.87
CA GLN A 140 -14.65 4.58 19.12
C GLN A 140 -15.21 5.82 19.82
N TYR A 141 -15.39 5.77 21.14
CA TYR A 141 -15.95 6.85 21.94
C TYR A 141 -14.98 7.24 23.06
N PRO A 142 -14.19 8.32 22.89
CA PRO A 142 -13.15 8.70 23.86
C PRO A 142 -13.74 9.13 25.21
N ASP A 143 -14.94 9.70 25.20
CA ASP A 143 -15.60 10.22 26.41
C ASP A 143 -16.29 9.13 27.25
N HIS A 144 -16.28 7.88 26.78
CA HIS A 144 -16.92 6.76 27.47
C HIS A 144 -15.86 5.78 28.01
N PRO A 145 -16.12 5.14 29.17
CA PRO A 145 -15.24 4.08 29.66
C PRO A 145 -15.19 2.92 28.67
N ILE A 146 -14.04 2.25 28.60
CA ILE A 146 -13.90 1.03 27.80
C ILE A 146 -14.84 -0.03 28.36
N SER A 147 -15.64 -0.61 27.47
CA SER A 147 -16.66 -1.60 27.81
C SER A 147 -16.97 -2.47 26.59
N THR A 148 -17.89 -3.43 26.72
CA THR A 148 -18.39 -4.22 25.58
C THR A 148 -19.03 -3.36 24.50
N GLN A 149 -19.47 -2.14 24.84
CA GLN A 149 -20.09 -1.18 23.92
C GLN A 149 -19.09 -0.13 23.38
N ASN A 150 -17.92 0.01 24.03
CA ASN A 150 -16.85 0.92 23.62
C ASN A 150 -15.50 0.18 23.63
N VAL A 151 -15.29 -0.63 22.59
CA VAL A 151 -14.19 -1.59 22.51
C VAL A 151 -12.95 -0.94 21.90
N VAL A 152 -11.78 -1.22 22.49
CA VAL A 152 -10.47 -0.90 21.92
C VAL A 152 -10.14 -1.91 20.82
N LYS A 153 -9.81 -1.42 19.62
CA LYS A 153 -9.44 -2.27 18.48
C LYS A 153 -8.03 -1.90 17.99
N PRO A 154 -7.19 -2.87 17.61
CA PRO A 154 -5.93 -2.54 16.96
C PRO A 154 -6.19 -1.76 15.66
N VAL A 155 -5.37 -0.75 15.37
CA VAL A 155 -5.41 -0.09 14.06
C VAL A 155 -4.93 -1.10 13.02
N LYS A 156 -5.59 -1.18 11.87
CA LYS A 156 -5.28 -2.20 10.85
C LYS A 156 -3.86 -2.04 10.30
N ASN A 157 -3.11 -3.14 10.19
CA ASN A 157 -1.73 -3.12 9.69
C ASN A 157 -1.59 -2.63 8.24
N LYS A 158 -2.35 -3.25 7.36
CA LYS A 158 -2.50 -2.91 5.96
C LYS A 158 -3.90 -3.32 5.52
N LYS A 159 -4.41 -2.65 4.49
CA LYS A 159 -5.64 -3.06 3.80
C LYS A 159 -5.30 -3.40 2.35
N LEU A 160 -5.40 -4.66 1.96
CA LEU A 160 -5.41 -5.04 0.56
C LEU A 160 -6.69 -4.47 -0.05
N VAL A 161 -6.55 -3.60 -1.04
CA VAL A 161 -7.68 -2.98 -1.74
C VAL A 161 -8.02 -3.78 -2.98
N GLU A 162 -6.99 -4.22 -3.70
CA GLU A 162 -7.16 -4.96 -4.95
C GLU A 162 -5.97 -5.88 -5.19
N GLN A 163 -6.27 -7.01 -5.81
CA GLN A 163 -5.31 -7.97 -6.32
C GLN A 163 -5.76 -8.39 -7.71
N GLU A 164 -4.91 -8.16 -8.72
CA GLU A 164 -5.27 -8.39 -10.12
C GLU A 164 -4.07 -8.90 -10.93
N VAL A 165 -4.32 -9.78 -11.90
CA VAL A 165 -3.31 -10.17 -12.90
C VAL A 165 -3.35 -9.17 -14.04
N ILE A 166 -2.31 -8.34 -14.16
CA ILE A 166 -2.27 -7.22 -15.12
C ILE A 166 -1.48 -7.55 -16.39
N TRP A 167 -0.78 -8.67 -16.39
CA TRP A 167 0.08 -9.09 -17.49
C TRP A 167 0.26 -10.61 -17.47
N HIS A 168 0.22 -11.27 -18.63
CA HIS A 168 0.60 -12.67 -18.79
C HIS A 168 1.30 -12.92 -20.14
N THR A 169 1.99 -14.05 -20.28
CA THR A 169 2.63 -14.46 -21.56
C THR A 169 1.61 -14.88 -22.62
N ASN A 170 0.41 -15.29 -22.20
CA ASN A 170 -0.63 -15.82 -23.09
C ASN A 170 -1.45 -14.73 -23.80
N GLN A 171 -0.87 -13.56 -24.00
CA GLN A 171 -1.47 -12.43 -24.72
C GLN A 171 -0.42 -11.76 -25.59
N THR A 172 -0.89 -11.02 -26.59
CA THR A 172 -0.01 -10.17 -27.39
C THR A 172 0.57 -9.06 -26.50
N MET A 173 1.73 -8.52 -26.89
CA MET A 173 2.32 -7.40 -26.15
C MET A 173 1.40 -6.18 -26.16
N ASP A 174 0.73 -5.91 -27.28
CA ASP A 174 -0.16 -4.75 -27.41
C ASP A 174 -1.37 -4.86 -26.47
N ASP A 175 -1.98 -6.03 -26.37
CA ASP A 175 -3.12 -6.24 -25.46
C ASP A 175 -2.66 -6.20 -23.99
N ALA A 176 -1.50 -6.78 -23.69
CA ALA A 176 -0.90 -6.68 -22.38
C ALA A 176 -0.69 -5.24 -21.94
N MET A 177 -0.13 -4.40 -22.82
CA MET A 177 0.15 -3.00 -22.51
C MET A 177 -1.13 -2.16 -22.40
N LYS A 178 -2.22 -2.52 -23.08
CA LYS A 178 -3.54 -1.88 -22.86
C LYS A 178 -4.05 -2.16 -21.45
N VAL A 179 -3.97 -3.41 -20.98
CA VAL A 179 -4.39 -3.79 -19.61
C VAL A 179 -3.54 -3.06 -18.57
N VAL A 180 -2.20 -3.07 -18.75
CA VAL A 180 -1.28 -2.34 -17.87
C VAL A 180 -1.59 -0.85 -17.82
N LYS A 181 -1.86 -0.22 -18.98
CA LYS A 181 -2.20 1.20 -19.04
C LYS A 181 -3.51 1.49 -18.32
N ALA A 182 -4.56 0.71 -18.56
CA ALA A 182 -5.85 0.86 -17.90
C ALA A 182 -5.72 0.69 -16.38
N PHE A 183 -4.93 -0.29 -15.93
CA PHE A 183 -4.63 -0.49 -14.52
C PHE A 183 -3.90 0.71 -13.90
N LYS A 184 -2.86 1.23 -14.57
CA LYS A 184 -2.14 2.43 -14.12
C LYS A 184 -3.04 3.65 -14.05
N GLU A 185 -3.93 3.85 -15.02
CA GLU A 185 -4.88 4.97 -15.03
C GLU A 185 -5.91 4.86 -13.90
N LYS A 186 -6.44 3.66 -13.64
CA LYS A 186 -7.38 3.39 -12.54
C LYS A 186 -6.78 3.72 -11.17
N TRP A 187 -5.51 3.36 -10.97
CA TRP A 187 -4.81 3.49 -9.69
C TRP A 187 -3.92 4.73 -9.59
N ALA A 188 -3.96 5.60 -10.60
CA ALA A 188 -3.28 6.89 -10.58
C ALA A 188 -3.98 7.82 -9.57
N LEU A 189 -3.45 7.88 -8.36
CA LEU A 189 -3.78 8.94 -7.43
C LEU A 189 -3.03 10.19 -7.88
N GLY A 190 -3.74 11.11 -8.52
CA GLY A 190 -3.16 12.37 -8.97
C GLY A 190 -2.51 13.12 -7.80
N ASP A 191 -1.39 13.80 -8.08
CA ASP A 191 -0.84 14.82 -7.18
C ASP A 191 -1.95 15.82 -6.86
N THR A 192 -2.64 15.64 -5.74
CA THR A 192 -3.80 16.45 -5.38
C THR A 192 -3.31 17.83 -4.96
N LYS A 193 -3.06 18.68 -5.96
CA LYS A 193 -2.86 20.13 -5.83
C LYS A 193 -4.18 20.88 -5.59
N GLN A 194 -5.32 20.19 -5.49
CA GLN A 194 -6.61 20.83 -5.26
C GLN A 194 -7.06 20.63 -3.82
N GLY A 195 -6.87 21.67 -2.99
CA GLY A 195 -7.40 21.68 -1.63
C GLY A 195 -6.89 22.77 -0.69
N ARG A 196 -6.37 23.90 -1.18
CA ARG A 196 -6.13 25.10 -0.34
C ARG A 196 -6.53 26.38 -1.06
N LYS A 197 -7.83 26.55 -1.29
CA LYS A 197 -8.52 27.83 -1.09
C LYS A 197 -9.55 27.51 -0.02
N GLY A 198 -9.25 27.70 1.26
CA GLY A 198 -9.24 29.02 1.86
C GLY A 198 -10.62 29.28 2.44
N ILE A 199 -11.01 28.53 3.48
CA ILE A 199 -11.98 29.05 4.45
C ILE A 199 -11.14 29.91 5.39
N VAL A 200 -11.19 31.22 5.16
CA VAL A 200 -10.76 32.21 6.15
C VAL A 200 -11.97 33.08 6.41
N LYS A 201 -12.53 32.86 7.61
CA LYS A 201 -13.52 33.64 8.36
C LYS A 201 -14.91 33.78 7.76
#